data_AF-A0A3L8E6E1-F1
#
_entry.id   AF-A0A3L8E6E1-F1
#
_cell.length_a   1.000
_cell.length_b   1.000
_cell.length_c   1.000
_cell.angle_alpha   90.00
_cell.angle_beta   90.00
_cell.angle_gamma   90.00
#
_symmetry.space_group_name_H-M   'P 1'
#
loop_
_entity.id
_entity.type
_entity.pdbx_description
1 polymer ?
#
loop_
_entity_poly.entity_id
_entity_poly.type
_entity_poly.pdbx_seq_one_letter_code
_entity_poly.pdbx_strand_id
1 'polypeptide(L)'
;MKIIQIFKDWRIMETFVTDIQMFSLHMDVAEKVEPIVLEVSNPKELFKRSILSNYRKAPAILRMLHHIITNEVFRNGLIKYLNTHQFSSASSDDLWNALQAALDESDVPHNEYRLKEVMDTWITQRHFPMIRVTRNYKTGETILTQEHFPLDDDKQIDDNKWWIPVTFTTQTNPDFTSTVPTHWLSPDQNITIDGIDPADWIIVNLQATGKVPPNLKKWTFCSGIRQANASTWNKVLDKYIEEEEVDILECLAYSEDPDIIINYLNISLSNDTLTLNGNQLFIVYYSILNMHADNELVLDYLLENIKRIAFGHPVTEDTFNNIITSVHSNDMLDKISKFAKTNFNDMYEKHVKDMINDRKSKLSNKFGSLWQNQLEDKGR
;
A
#
# COMPACT_ATOMS: atom_id res chain seq x y z
N MET A 1 -19.51 13.82 -2.88
CA MET A 1 -19.09 14.67 -4.03
C MET A 1 -19.03 16.18 -3.75
N LYS A 2 -19.84 16.79 -2.87
CA LYS A 2 -19.77 18.25 -2.63
C LYS A 2 -18.49 18.73 -1.92
N ILE A 3 -17.90 17.98 -0.98
CA ILE A 3 -16.69 18.41 -0.24
C ILE A 3 -15.47 18.59 -1.17
N ILE A 4 -15.23 17.66 -2.10
CA ILE A 4 -14.17 17.78 -3.10
C ILE A 4 -14.43 18.96 -4.07
N GLN A 5 -15.69 19.26 -4.36
CA GLN A 5 -16.08 20.43 -5.17
C GLN A 5 -15.96 21.75 -4.39
N ILE A 6 -16.01 21.72 -3.05
CA ILE A 6 -15.85 22.87 -2.15
C ILE A 6 -14.36 23.17 -1.93
N PHE A 7 -13.51 22.15 -1.80
CA PHE A 7 -12.07 22.28 -1.57
C PHE A 7 -11.23 21.75 -2.74
N LYS A 8 -11.44 22.34 -3.92
CA LYS A 8 -10.75 21.90 -5.16
C LYS A 8 -9.22 21.95 -5.04
N ASP A 9 -8.69 22.93 -4.30
CA ASP A 9 -7.24 23.15 -4.14
C ASP A 9 -6.57 22.10 -3.27
N TRP A 10 -7.33 21.33 -2.48
CA TRP A 10 -6.77 20.28 -1.62
C TRP A 10 -6.43 19.00 -2.38
N ARG A 11 -6.83 18.91 -3.66
CA ARG A 11 -6.56 17.79 -4.57
C ARG A 11 -6.80 16.41 -3.91
N ILE A 12 -7.85 16.30 -3.11
CA ILE A 12 -8.19 15.13 -2.26
C ILE A 12 -8.25 13.82 -3.08
N MET A 13 -8.70 13.89 -4.33
CA MET A 13 -8.78 12.72 -5.22
C MET A 13 -7.42 12.15 -5.61
N GLU A 14 -6.38 12.95 -5.50
CA GLU A 14 -5.03 12.48 -5.68
C GLU A 14 -4.55 11.77 -4.41
N THR A 15 -4.84 12.27 -3.20
CA THR A 15 -4.54 11.56 -1.93
C THR A 15 -5.23 10.20 -1.84
N PHE A 16 -6.44 10.08 -2.41
CA PHE A 16 -7.14 8.79 -2.48
C PHE A 16 -6.29 7.68 -3.11
N VAL A 17 -5.46 8.03 -4.09
CA VAL A 17 -4.58 7.09 -4.80
C VAL A 17 -3.63 6.41 -3.83
N THR A 18 -2.87 7.23 -3.11
CA THR A 18 -1.76 6.77 -2.29
C THR A 18 -2.30 6.10 -1.04
N ASP A 19 -3.32 6.70 -0.43
CA ASP A 19 -3.76 6.36 0.92
C ASP A 19 -4.85 5.28 0.92
N ILE A 20 -5.62 5.17 -0.17
CA ILE A 20 -6.70 4.19 -0.29
C ILE A 20 -6.32 3.12 -1.29
N GLN A 21 -6.03 3.49 -2.55
CA GLN A 21 -5.87 2.51 -3.63
C GLN A 21 -4.56 1.72 -3.52
N MET A 22 -3.40 2.38 -3.45
CA MET A 22 -2.10 1.70 -3.33
C MET A 22 -2.01 0.90 -2.02
N PHE A 23 -2.46 1.50 -0.91
CA PHE A 23 -2.55 0.80 0.37
C PHE A 23 -3.46 -0.44 0.28
N SER A 24 -4.62 -0.32 -0.37
CA SER A 24 -5.52 -1.47 -0.57
C SER A 24 -4.83 -2.58 -1.36
N LEU A 25 -4.13 -2.27 -2.45
CA LEU A 25 -3.41 -3.28 -3.25
C LEU A 25 -2.32 -3.96 -2.40
N HIS A 26 -1.54 -3.19 -1.65
CA HIS A 26 -0.52 -3.75 -0.75
C HIS A 26 -1.13 -4.69 0.28
N MET A 27 -2.21 -4.28 0.95
CA MET A 27 -2.86 -5.07 1.98
C MET A 27 -3.60 -6.29 1.42
N ASP A 28 -4.17 -6.21 0.21
CA ASP A 28 -4.85 -7.33 -0.47
C ASP A 28 -3.87 -8.51 -0.68
N VAL A 29 -2.58 -8.19 -0.93
CA VAL A 29 -1.47 -9.17 -1.01
C VAL A 29 -0.99 -9.59 0.39
N ALA A 30 -0.67 -8.62 1.25
CA ALA A 30 0.00 -8.88 2.54
C ALA A 30 -0.89 -9.64 3.54
N GLU A 31 -2.20 -9.32 3.58
CA GLU A 31 -3.14 -9.84 4.57
C GLU A 31 -4.16 -10.84 3.97
N LYS A 32 -4.01 -11.20 2.69
CA LYS A 32 -4.95 -12.08 1.95
C LYS A 32 -6.41 -11.64 2.13
N VAL A 33 -6.69 -10.37 1.81
CA VAL A 33 -7.99 -9.75 2.09
C VAL A 33 -9.12 -10.51 1.38
N GLU A 34 -10.18 -10.76 2.13
CA GLU A 34 -11.38 -11.47 1.66
C GLU A 34 -12.17 -10.68 0.61
N PRO A 35 -13.01 -11.34 -0.20
CA PRO A 35 -13.94 -10.66 -1.09
C PRO A 35 -14.83 -9.66 -0.35
N ILE A 36 -15.28 -8.61 -1.05
CA ILE A 36 -16.19 -7.60 -0.49
C ILE A 36 -17.57 -8.21 -0.24
N VAL A 37 -18.07 -9.00 -1.19
CA VAL A 37 -19.31 -9.74 -1.05
C VAL A 37 -18.98 -11.12 -0.50
N LEU A 38 -19.40 -11.38 0.74
CA LEU A 38 -19.22 -12.67 1.41
C LEU A 38 -20.42 -12.95 2.31
N GLU A 39 -20.88 -14.20 2.35
CA GLU A 39 -21.94 -14.61 3.26
C GLU A 39 -21.41 -14.66 4.70
N VAL A 40 -22.02 -13.86 5.59
CA VAL A 40 -21.64 -13.80 7.01
C VAL A 40 -22.63 -14.61 7.83
N SER A 41 -22.16 -15.74 8.39
CA SER A 41 -22.97 -16.61 9.26
C SER A 41 -22.73 -16.36 10.76
N ASN A 42 -21.65 -15.66 11.13
CA ASN A 42 -21.26 -15.43 12.53
C ASN A 42 -20.94 -13.94 12.83
N PRO A 43 -21.66 -13.30 13.79
CA PRO A 43 -21.46 -11.89 14.14
C PRO A 43 -20.04 -11.52 14.60
N LYS A 44 -19.27 -12.46 15.16
CA LYS A 44 -17.88 -12.20 15.59
C LYS A 44 -16.92 -12.01 14.41
N GLU A 45 -17.31 -12.48 13.22
CA GLU A 45 -16.52 -12.35 12.00
C GLU A 45 -16.62 -10.94 11.39
N LEU A 46 -17.65 -10.15 11.75
CA LEU A 46 -17.90 -8.81 11.23
C LEU A 46 -16.80 -7.79 11.57
N PHE A 47 -16.17 -7.87 12.74
CA PHE A 47 -15.29 -6.79 13.23
C PHE A 47 -13.84 -6.86 12.73
N LYS A 48 -13.25 -8.06 12.63
CA LYS A 48 -11.84 -8.21 12.23
C LYS A 48 -11.65 -8.29 10.70
N ARG A 49 -12.70 -8.65 9.95
CA ARG A 49 -12.64 -8.98 8.52
C ARG A 49 -13.13 -7.86 7.58
N SER A 50 -13.73 -6.80 8.14
CA SER A 50 -14.53 -5.80 7.40
C SER A 50 -13.76 -4.53 6.99
N ILE A 51 -12.70 -4.14 7.70
CA ILE A 51 -12.15 -2.78 7.53
C ILE A 51 -11.42 -2.62 6.19
N LEU A 52 -10.54 -3.56 5.82
CA LEU A 52 -9.73 -3.46 4.60
C LEU A 52 -10.57 -3.62 3.33
N SER A 53 -11.46 -4.62 3.29
CA SER A 53 -12.34 -4.86 2.14
C SER A 53 -13.37 -3.72 1.96
N ASN A 54 -14.09 -3.32 3.02
CA ASN A 54 -15.19 -2.36 2.90
C ASN A 54 -14.73 -0.89 2.84
N TYR A 55 -13.62 -0.52 3.48
CA TYR A 55 -13.20 0.89 3.57
C TYR A 55 -11.96 1.22 2.74
N ARG A 56 -11.30 0.24 2.12
CA ARG A 56 -10.18 0.49 1.20
C ARG A 56 -10.44 -0.07 -0.20
N LYS A 57 -10.71 -1.38 -0.31
CA LYS A 57 -10.93 -2.05 -1.60
C LYS A 57 -12.21 -1.59 -2.29
N ALA A 58 -13.34 -1.58 -1.57
CA ALA A 58 -14.63 -1.17 -2.14
C ALA A 58 -14.64 0.29 -2.66
N PRO A 59 -14.11 1.29 -1.93
CA PRO A 59 -13.96 2.64 -2.48
C PRO A 59 -13.10 2.69 -3.75
N ALA A 60 -12.02 1.91 -3.84
CA ALA A 60 -11.16 1.88 -5.03
C ALA A 60 -11.92 1.33 -6.26
N ILE A 61 -12.72 0.26 -6.07
CA ILE A 61 -13.59 -0.29 -7.12
C ILE A 61 -14.69 0.69 -7.51
N LEU A 62 -15.33 1.36 -6.55
CA LEU A 62 -16.33 2.39 -6.82
C LEU A 62 -15.76 3.58 -7.60
N ARG A 63 -14.49 3.94 -7.33
CA ARG A 63 -13.79 4.96 -8.10
C ARG A 63 -13.51 4.50 -9.53
N MET A 64 -13.06 3.26 -9.72
CA MET A 64 -12.91 2.67 -11.05
C MET A 64 -14.24 2.72 -11.82
N LEU A 65 -15.34 2.31 -11.19
CA LEU A 65 -16.69 2.38 -11.75
C LEU A 65 -17.10 3.80 -12.13
N HIS A 66 -16.82 4.78 -11.27
CA HIS A 66 -17.08 6.20 -11.55
C HIS A 66 -16.35 6.70 -12.81
N HIS A 67 -15.13 6.22 -13.06
CA HIS A 67 -14.41 6.52 -14.31
C HIS A 67 -14.97 5.76 -15.52
N ILE A 68 -15.40 4.50 -15.35
CA ILE A 68 -16.02 3.69 -16.41
C ILE A 68 -17.25 4.40 -17.00
N ILE A 69 -18.19 4.80 -16.14
CA ILE A 69 -19.50 5.30 -16.59
C ILE A 69 -19.58 6.82 -16.66
N THR A 70 -18.53 7.55 -16.29
CA THR A 70 -18.49 9.00 -16.11
C THR A 70 -19.23 9.52 -14.88
N ASN A 71 -18.84 10.74 -14.49
CA ASN A 71 -19.36 11.41 -13.30
C ASN A 71 -20.86 11.72 -13.34
N GLU A 72 -21.39 12.07 -14.51
CA GLU A 72 -22.80 12.43 -14.67
C GLU A 72 -23.69 11.21 -14.52
N VAL A 73 -23.40 10.14 -15.27
CA VAL A 73 -24.13 8.88 -15.21
C VAL A 73 -24.06 8.27 -13.82
N PHE A 74 -22.87 8.24 -13.21
CA PHE A 74 -22.70 7.72 -11.85
C PHE A 74 -23.58 8.48 -10.84
N ARG A 75 -23.62 9.81 -10.93
CA ARG A 75 -24.48 10.63 -10.07
C ARG A 75 -25.97 10.34 -10.33
N ASN A 76 -26.39 10.26 -11.59
CA ASN A 76 -27.77 10.01 -11.95
C ASN A 76 -28.23 8.63 -11.49
N GLY A 77 -27.40 7.60 -11.64
CA GLY A 77 -27.68 6.26 -11.15
C GLY A 77 -27.71 6.17 -9.63
N LEU A 78 -26.85 6.90 -8.91
CA LEU A 78 -26.95 7.02 -7.45
C LEU A 78 -28.25 7.70 -7.00
N ILE A 79 -28.71 8.74 -7.72
CA ILE A 79 -30.00 9.38 -7.43
C ILE A 79 -31.15 8.38 -7.62
N LYS A 80 -31.14 7.62 -8.73
CA LYS A 80 -32.13 6.56 -8.97
C LYS A 80 -32.11 5.51 -7.85
N TYR A 81 -30.92 4.99 -7.52
CA TYR A 81 -30.73 3.99 -6.46
C TYR A 81 -31.30 4.47 -5.12
N LEU A 82 -30.90 5.65 -4.66
CA LEU A 82 -31.30 6.18 -3.36
C LEU A 82 -32.81 6.46 -3.28
N ASN A 83 -33.43 6.93 -4.37
CA ASN A 83 -34.87 7.17 -4.41
C ASN A 83 -35.68 5.86 -4.42
N THR A 84 -35.23 4.85 -5.16
CA THR A 84 -35.91 3.55 -5.26
C THR A 84 -35.85 2.77 -3.95
N HIS A 85 -34.71 2.79 -3.26
CA HIS A 85 -34.49 2.02 -2.03
C HIS A 85 -34.60 2.87 -0.75
N GLN A 86 -35.24 4.04 -0.85
CA GLN A 86 -35.42 4.91 0.30
C GLN A 86 -36.24 4.21 1.39
N PHE A 87 -35.72 4.19 2.61
CA PHE A 87 -36.34 3.54 3.78
C PHE A 87 -36.47 2.01 3.71
N SER A 88 -35.72 1.36 2.82
CA SER A 88 -35.65 -0.10 2.73
C SER A 88 -34.19 -0.60 2.74
N SER A 89 -34.02 -1.92 2.58
CA SER A 89 -32.71 -2.56 2.41
C SER A 89 -32.40 -2.75 0.93
N ALA A 90 -31.10 -2.90 0.61
CA ALA A 90 -30.63 -3.13 -0.74
C ALA A 90 -29.44 -4.10 -0.76
N SER A 91 -29.25 -4.72 -1.92
CA SER A 91 -28.13 -5.58 -2.28
C SER A 91 -27.17 -4.85 -3.24
N SER A 92 -26.04 -5.47 -3.56
CA SER A 92 -25.14 -4.97 -4.61
C SER A 92 -25.83 -4.92 -5.98
N ASP A 93 -26.68 -5.90 -6.29
CA ASP A 93 -27.38 -5.99 -7.56
C ASP A 93 -28.35 -4.83 -7.76
N ASP A 94 -28.98 -4.35 -6.70
CA ASP A 94 -29.84 -3.16 -6.72
C ASP A 94 -29.05 -1.91 -7.16
N LEU A 95 -27.82 -1.75 -6.66
CA LEU A 95 -26.93 -0.67 -7.08
C LEU A 95 -26.52 -0.80 -8.54
N TRP A 96 -26.13 -2.01 -8.99
CA TRP A 96 -25.76 -2.27 -10.38
C TRP A 96 -26.90 -2.00 -11.34
N ASN A 97 -28.12 -2.41 -11.00
CA ASN A 97 -29.31 -2.16 -11.82
C ASN A 97 -29.60 -0.66 -11.96
N ALA A 98 -29.51 0.11 -10.88
CA ALA A 98 -29.75 1.55 -10.92
C ALA A 98 -28.68 2.31 -11.72
N LEU A 99 -27.40 1.93 -11.59
CA LEU A 99 -26.31 2.50 -12.38
C LEU A 99 -26.41 2.09 -13.86
N GLN A 100 -26.78 0.85 -14.15
CA GLN A 100 -26.97 0.36 -15.52
C GLN A 100 -28.13 1.11 -16.19
N ALA A 101 -29.25 1.32 -15.50
CA ALA A 101 -30.37 2.08 -16.05
C ALA A 101 -29.98 3.54 -16.38
N ALA A 102 -29.14 4.18 -15.57
CA ALA A 102 -28.62 5.51 -15.89
C ALA A 102 -27.63 5.49 -17.06
N LEU A 103 -26.84 4.42 -17.19
CA LEU A 103 -25.89 4.22 -18.29
C LEU A 103 -26.60 3.99 -19.62
N ASP A 104 -27.65 3.14 -19.62
CA ASP A 104 -28.50 2.84 -20.77
C ASP A 104 -29.24 4.09 -21.30
N GLU A 105 -29.48 5.10 -20.44
CA GLU A 105 -30.08 6.39 -20.79
C GLU A 105 -29.06 7.42 -21.29
N SER A 106 -27.77 7.09 -21.32
CA SER A 106 -26.67 8.02 -21.65
C SER A 106 -26.00 7.69 -22.99
N ASP A 107 -25.20 8.65 -23.49
CA ASP A 107 -24.41 8.48 -24.72
C ASP A 107 -23.04 7.79 -24.48
N VAL A 108 -22.75 7.36 -23.24
CA VAL A 108 -21.48 6.67 -22.93
C VAL A 108 -21.50 5.29 -23.60
N PRO A 109 -20.52 4.93 -24.45
CA PRO A 109 -20.50 3.62 -25.10
C PRO A 109 -20.37 2.47 -24.08
N HIS A 110 -21.28 1.50 -24.13
CA HIS A 110 -21.30 0.39 -23.17
C HIS A 110 -21.87 -0.93 -23.74
N ASN A 111 -21.85 -1.12 -25.06
CA ASN A 111 -22.38 -2.35 -25.67
C ASN A 111 -21.52 -3.60 -25.39
N GLU A 112 -20.26 -3.41 -25.02
CA GLU A 112 -19.29 -4.48 -24.82
C GLU A 112 -19.37 -5.14 -23.44
N TYR A 113 -20.05 -4.52 -22.48
CA TYR A 113 -20.09 -4.99 -21.09
C TYR A 113 -21.41 -4.67 -20.41
N ARG A 114 -21.73 -5.44 -19.36
CA ARG A 114 -22.77 -5.09 -18.38
C ARG A 114 -22.13 -4.79 -17.03
N LEU A 115 -22.62 -3.75 -16.34
CA LEU A 115 -22.02 -3.31 -15.08
C LEU A 115 -21.97 -4.40 -14.02
N LYS A 116 -23.02 -5.21 -13.92
CA LYS A 116 -23.06 -6.36 -13.00
C LYS A 116 -21.94 -7.35 -13.30
N GLU A 117 -21.82 -7.77 -14.56
CA GLU A 117 -20.80 -8.74 -15.00
C GLU A 117 -19.38 -8.23 -14.72
N VAL A 118 -19.14 -6.94 -14.98
CA VAL A 118 -17.85 -6.33 -14.65
C VAL A 118 -17.63 -6.33 -13.14
N MET A 119 -18.53 -5.71 -12.37
CA MET A 119 -18.33 -5.46 -10.95
C MET A 119 -18.31 -6.74 -10.11
N ASP A 120 -19.05 -7.77 -10.51
CA ASP A 120 -19.04 -9.06 -9.83
C ASP A 120 -17.64 -9.67 -9.80
N THR A 121 -16.87 -9.59 -10.91
CA THR A 121 -15.47 -10.03 -10.94
C THR A 121 -14.56 -9.24 -10.00
N TRP A 122 -14.93 -8.04 -9.55
CA TRP A 122 -14.10 -7.26 -8.63
C TRP A 122 -14.48 -7.43 -7.16
N ILE A 123 -15.74 -7.76 -6.85
CA ILE A 123 -16.25 -7.78 -5.47
C ILE A 123 -16.40 -9.18 -4.88
N THR A 124 -16.49 -10.22 -5.71
CA THR A 124 -16.79 -11.61 -5.28
C THR A 124 -15.55 -12.51 -5.14
N GLN A 125 -14.39 -12.02 -5.56
CA GLN A 125 -13.14 -12.78 -5.56
C GLN A 125 -12.02 -12.02 -4.85
N ARG A 126 -11.03 -12.78 -4.35
CA ARG A 126 -9.83 -12.25 -3.68
C ARG A 126 -8.84 -11.69 -4.69
N HIS A 127 -7.90 -10.88 -4.20
CA HIS A 127 -6.82 -10.29 -5.01
C HIS A 127 -7.30 -9.30 -6.07
N PHE A 128 -6.39 -8.94 -6.96
CA PHE A 128 -6.57 -8.05 -8.10
C PHE A 128 -5.68 -8.51 -9.27
N PRO A 129 -6.04 -8.16 -10.52
CA PRO A 129 -5.26 -8.55 -11.69
C PRO A 129 -4.03 -7.66 -11.88
N MET A 130 -2.96 -8.26 -12.40
CA MET A 130 -1.85 -7.57 -13.06
C MET A 130 -2.06 -7.58 -14.57
N ILE A 131 -1.98 -6.41 -15.20
CA ILE A 131 -1.99 -6.30 -16.66
C ILE A 131 -0.56 -6.42 -17.17
N ARG A 132 -0.29 -7.42 -18.01
CA ARG A 132 0.98 -7.53 -18.74
C ARG A 132 0.83 -6.93 -20.13
N VAL A 133 1.68 -5.95 -20.43
CA VAL A 133 1.78 -5.33 -21.76
C VAL A 133 3.00 -5.89 -22.48
N THR A 134 2.78 -6.64 -23.54
CA THR A 134 3.84 -7.21 -24.38
C THR A 134 3.87 -6.46 -25.70
N ARG A 135 5.04 -5.93 -26.08
CA ARG A 135 5.17 -5.12 -27.28
C ARG A 135 6.30 -5.58 -28.18
N ASN A 136 5.97 -5.68 -29.47
CA ASN A 136 6.92 -5.94 -30.52
C ASN A 136 7.32 -4.61 -31.19
N TYR A 137 8.47 -4.07 -30.79
CA TYR A 137 9.01 -2.80 -31.32
C TYR A 137 9.46 -2.87 -32.80
N LYS A 138 9.41 -4.04 -33.45
CA LYS A 138 9.67 -4.16 -34.89
C LYS A 138 8.39 -4.05 -35.72
N THR A 139 7.29 -4.61 -35.23
CA THR A 139 6.00 -4.65 -35.95
C THR A 139 5.01 -3.60 -35.45
N GLY A 140 5.22 -3.04 -34.25
CA GLY A 140 4.27 -2.15 -33.59
C GLY A 140 3.17 -2.87 -32.81
N GLU A 141 3.09 -4.20 -32.92
CA GLU A 141 2.06 -5.01 -32.24
C GLU A 141 2.17 -4.90 -30.73
N THR A 142 1.06 -4.60 -30.07
CA THR A 142 0.96 -4.47 -28.61
C THR A 142 -0.16 -5.36 -28.09
N ILE A 143 0.18 -6.34 -27.26
CA ILE A 143 -0.76 -7.32 -26.71
C ILE A 143 -0.85 -7.12 -25.21
N LEU A 144 -2.08 -7.03 -24.71
CA LEU A 144 -2.38 -6.95 -23.28
C LEU A 144 -2.99 -8.27 -22.83
N THR A 145 -2.47 -8.80 -21.71
CA THR A 145 -2.97 -10.00 -21.04
C THR A 145 -3.18 -9.72 -19.55
N GLN A 146 -4.01 -10.54 -18.89
CA GLN A 146 -4.14 -10.51 -17.42
C GLN A 146 -3.48 -11.71 -16.77
N GLU A 147 -2.86 -11.44 -15.64
CA GLU A 147 -2.23 -12.43 -14.77
C GLU A 147 -2.57 -12.10 -13.32
N HIS A 148 -2.41 -13.09 -12.44
CA HIS A 148 -2.45 -12.83 -11.01
C HIS A 148 -1.20 -12.08 -10.58
N PHE A 149 -1.36 -11.15 -9.64
CA PHE A 149 -0.20 -10.54 -9.01
C PHE A 149 0.57 -11.61 -8.21
N PRO A 150 1.89 -11.77 -8.41
CA PRO A 150 2.65 -12.88 -7.85
C PRO A 150 2.69 -12.82 -6.32
N LEU A 151 2.34 -13.94 -5.69
CA LEU A 151 2.57 -14.21 -4.27
C LEU A 151 3.70 -15.26 -4.20
N ASP A 152 4.82 -14.92 -3.56
CA ASP A 152 5.98 -15.82 -3.44
C ASP A 152 5.67 -17.17 -2.75
N ASP A 153 4.51 -17.30 -2.09
CA ASP A 153 4.16 -18.45 -1.24
C ASP A 153 2.79 -19.11 -1.52
N ASP A 154 1.95 -18.64 -2.47
CA ASP A 154 0.62 -19.24 -2.66
C ASP A 154 0.63 -20.37 -3.70
N LYS A 155 0.62 -21.62 -3.22
CA LYS A 155 0.42 -22.84 -4.03
C LYS A 155 -1.03 -23.04 -4.50
N GLN A 156 -1.94 -22.12 -4.16
CA GLN A 156 -3.35 -22.12 -4.55
C GLN A 156 -3.74 -20.74 -5.09
N ILE A 157 -3.15 -20.35 -6.21
CA ILE A 157 -3.69 -19.22 -6.98
C ILE A 157 -4.95 -19.75 -7.67
N ASP A 158 -6.13 -19.32 -7.21
CA ASP A 158 -7.40 -19.57 -7.90
C ASP A 158 -7.30 -19.04 -9.33
N ASP A 159 -7.88 -19.73 -10.32
CA ASP A 159 -7.90 -19.29 -11.74
C ASP A 159 -8.90 -18.14 -11.99
N ASN A 160 -9.08 -17.29 -10.99
CA ASN A 160 -9.96 -16.14 -11.05
C ASN A 160 -9.46 -15.16 -12.13
N LYS A 161 -10.39 -14.56 -12.85
CA LYS A 161 -10.13 -13.62 -13.93
C LYS A 161 -11.07 -12.44 -13.80
N TRP A 162 -10.64 -11.30 -14.30
CA TRP A 162 -11.36 -10.04 -14.15
C TRP A 162 -11.80 -9.48 -15.49
N TRP A 163 -12.92 -8.77 -15.46
CA TRP A 163 -13.27 -7.82 -16.51
C TRP A 163 -12.57 -6.49 -16.22
N ILE A 164 -11.54 -6.18 -17.00
CA ILE A 164 -10.65 -5.06 -16.73
C ILE A 164 -10.91 -3.93 -17.73
N PRO A 165 -11.34 -2.74 -17.27
CA PRO A 165 -11.38 -1.56 -18.12
C PRO A 165 -9.96 -1.13 -18.50
N VAL A 166 -9.68 -1.00 -19.79
CA VAL A 166 -8.37 -0.58 -20.29
C VAL A 166 -8.44 0.85 -20.82
N THR A 167 -7.56 1.68 -20.28
CA THR A 167 -7.22 3.01 -20.79
C THR A 167 -5.73 3.05 -21.06
N PHE A 168 -5.31 3.78 -22.10
CA PHE A 168 -3.90 3.95 -22.40
C PHE A 168 -3.64 5.27 -23.13
N THR A 169 -2.38 5.69 -23.10
CA THR A 169 -1.86 6.84 -23.84
C THR A 169 -0.50 6.48 -24.42
N THR A 170 -0.09 7.18 -25.47
CA THR A 170 1.18 6.94 -26.15
C THR A 170 2.03 8.19 -26.18
N GLN A 171 3.29 8.05 -26.56
CA GLN A 171 4.21 9.19 -26.69
C GLN A 171 3.72 10.25 -27.69
N THR A 172 3.19 9.81 -28.83
CA THR A 172 2.72 10.71 -29.89
C THR A 172 1.38 11.36 -29.55
N ASN A 173 0.55 10.75 -28.71
CA ASN A 173 -0.70 11.32 -28.23
C ASN A 173 -0.83 11.23 -26.70
N PRO A 174 -0.07 12.04 -25.92
CA PRO A 174 0.06 11.91 -24.48
C PRO A 174 -1.10 12.57 -23.71
N ASP A 175 -2.33 12.15 -23.98
CA ASP A 175 -3.51 12.53 -23.19
C ASP A 175 -3.71 11.59 -21.98
N PHE A 176 -3.43 12.12 -20.78
CA PHE A 176 -3.67 11.43 -19.51
C PHE A 176 -5.01 11.82 -18.86
N THR A 177 -5.82 12.66 -19.50
CA THR A 177 -7.05 13.23 -18.91
C THR A 177 -8.29 12.40 -19.19
N SER A 178 -8.34 11.73 -20.33
CA SER A 178 -9.44 10.83 -20.68
C SER A 178 -9.34 9.49 -19.94
N THR A 179 -10.24 9.28 -18.97
CA THR A 179 -10.27 8.07 -18.15
C THR A 179 -11.39 7.10 -18.51
N VAL A 180 -12.21 7.43 -19.51
CA VAL A 180 -13.26 6.53 -19.98
C VAL A 180 -12.58 5.38 -20.75
N PRO A 181 -12.84 4.11 -20.40
CA PRO A 181 -12.23 2.97 -21.06
C PRO A 181 -12.61 2.92 -22.53
N THR A 182 -11.62 2.66 -23.39
CA THR A 182 -11.84 2.46 -24.83
C THR A 182 -11.74 1.00 -25.22
N HIS A 183 -11.18 0.16 -24.35
CA HIS A 183 -11.00 -1.27 -24.57
C HIS A 183 -11.31 -2.03 -23.27
N TRP A 184 -11.64 -3.30 -23.41
CA TRP A 184 -11.97 -4.19 -22.29
C TRP A 184 -11.18 -5.47 -22.40
N LEU A 185 -10.50 -5.83 -21.31
CA LEU A 185 -9.92 -7.15 -21.16
C LEU A 185 -10.96 -8.05 -20.48
N SER A 186 -11.55 -8.97 -21.22
CA SER A 186 -12.47 -9.96 -20.65
C SER A 186 -11.70 -11.11 -19.99
N PRO A 187 -12.33 -11.88 -19.08
CA PRO A 187 -11.70 -12.97 -18.34
C PRO A 187 -10.82 -13.92 -19.16
N ASP A 188 -11.29 -14.31 -20.34
CA ASP A 188 -10.68 -15.37 -21.16
C ASP A 188 -10.00 -14.85 -22.43
N GLN A 189 -9.79 -13.53 -22.55
CA GLN A 189 -9.28 -12.93 -23.78
C GLN A 189 -8.10 -12.00 -23.55
N ASN A 190 -7.19 -12.04 -24.51
CA ASN A 190 -6.16 -11.03 -24.68
C ASN A 190 -6.70 -9.97 -25.65
N ILE A 191 -6.24 -8.73 -25.51
CA ILE A 191 -6.54 -7.69 -26.49
C ILE A 191 -5.27 -7.29 -27.22
N THR A 192 -5.41 -7.03 -28.52
CA THR A 192 -4.35 -6.45 -29.34
C THR A 192 -4.71 -5.00 -29.60
N ILE A 193 -3.77 -4.09 -29.32
CA ILE A 193 -3.90 -2.66 -29.59
C ILE A 193 -3.07 -2.36 -30.82
N ASP A 194 -3.75 -2.05 -31.92
CA ASP A 194 -3.14 -1.71 -33.19
C ASP A 194 -2.86 -0.21 -33.33
N GLY A 195 -1.98 0.15 -34.28
CA GLY A 195 -1.76 1.55 -34.66
C GLY A 195 -0.87 2.35 -33.73
N ILE A 196 -0.15 1.70 -32.81
CA ILE A 196 0.89 2.34 -31.99
C ILE A 196 2.20 2.35 -32.78
N ASP A 197 2.80 3.53 -32.95
CA ASP A 197 4.11 3.67 -33.60
C ASP A 197 5.13 2.78 -32.87
N PRO A 198 5.93 1.93 -33.56
CA PRO A 198 6.91 1.07 -32.90
C PRO A 198 7.95 1.82 -32.05
N ALA A 199 8.22 3.11 -32.32
CA ALA A 199 9.16 3.93 -31.54
C ALA A 199 8.54 4.61 -30.32
N ASP A 200 7.20 4.68 -30.21
CA ASP A 200 6.51 5.32 -29.08
C ASP A 200 6.75 4.56 -27.77
N TRP A 201 6.35 5.11 -26.63
CA TRP A 201 6.01 4.32 -25.44
C TRP A 201 4.49 4.21 -25.31
N ILE A 202 4.01 3.22 -24.54
CA ILE A 202 2.60 3.09 -24.13
C ILE A 202 2.53 3.08 -22.60
N ILE A 203 1.61 3.86 -22.02
CA ILE A 203 1.26 3.80 -20.60
C ILE A 203 -0.21 3.39 -20.50
N VAL A 204 -0.48 2.31 -19.77
CA VAL A 204 -1.82 1.78 -19.51
C VAL A 204 -2.32 2.19 -18.13
N ASN A 205 -3.62 2.04 -17.89
CA ASN A 205 -4.31 2.44 -16.66
C ASN A 205 -4.11 3.94 -16.39
N LEU A 206 -4.73 4.78 -17.22
CA LEU A 206 -4.53 6.22 -17.20
C LEU A 206 -4.94 6.86 -15.90
N GLN A 207 -4.15 7.90 -15.60
CA GLN A 207 -4.01 8.49 -14.29
C GLN A 207 -3.51 7.50 -13.25
N ALA A 208 -3.45 6.17 -13.46
CA ALA A 208 -3.34 5.11 -12.44
C ALA A 208 -4.30 5.29 -11.26
N THR A 209 -5.17 6.28 -11.39
CA THR A 209 -5.28 7.33 -10.37
C THR A 209 -3.93 7.66 -9.66
N GLY A 210 -3.38 8.88 -9.78
CA GLY A 210 -2.00 9.15 -9.34
C GLY A 210 -1.15 9.98 -10.31
N LYS A 211 -1.31 11.31 -10.25
CA LYS A 211 -0.17 12.23 -10.24
C LYS A 211 0.04 12.63 -8.77
N VAL A 212 1.27 12.87 -8.35
CA VAL A 212 1.60 13.10 -6.92
C VAL A 212 0.74 14.25 -6.33
N PRO A 213 0.03 14.00 -5.19
CA PRO A 213 -0.82 14.96 -4.50
C PRO A 213 -0.11 15.96 -3.58
N PRO A 214 -0.77 17.08 -3.21
CA PRO A 214 -0.27 18.11 -2.31
C PRO A 214 -0.17 17.69 -0.83
N ASN A 215 -0.34 16.41 -0.51
CA ASN A 215 0.27 15.82 0.70
C ASN A 215 1.80 15.66 0.55
N LEU A 216 2.41 16.43 -0.36
CA LEU A 216 3.80 16.85 -0.25
C LEU A 216 4.13 17.34 1.18
N LYS A 217 3.22 17.79 2.06
CA LYS A 217 3.66 18.14 3.43
C LYS A 217 4.39 16.96 4.10
N LYS A 218 3.71 15.84 4.38
CA LYS A 218 4.35 14.65 4.97
C LYS A 218 5.44 14.07 4.08
N TRP A 219 5.15 13.83 2.79
CA TRP A 219 6.14 13.22 1.90
C TRP A 219 7.38 14.09 1.67
N THR A 220 7.26 15.42 1.56
CA THR A 220 8.39 16.36 1.43
C THR A 220 9.13 16.52 2.74
N PHE A 221 8.44 16.56 3.89
CA PHE A 221 9.11 16.54 5.19
C PHE A 221 9.91 15.26 5.34
N CYS A 222 9.29 14.09 5.19
CA CYS A 222 9.94 12.80 5.31
C CYS A 222 11.08 12.62 4.28
N SER A 223 10.85 12.94 2.99
CA SER A 223 11.86 12.80 1.93
C SER A 223 12.97 13.85 2.02
N GLY A 224 12.64 15.08 2.45
CA GLY A 224 13.63 16.12 2.70
C GLY A 224 14.50 15.82 3.92
N ILE A 225 13.93 15.16 4.93
CA ILE A 225 14.65 14.72 6.13
C ILE A 225 15.64 13.57 5.84
N ARG A 226 15.33 12.66 4.89
CA ARG A 226 16.22 11.52 4.57
C ARG A 226 17.69 11.91 4.39
N GLN A 227 17.94 12.98 3.65
CA GLN A 227 19.29 13.49 3.35
C GLN A 227 19.58 14.82 4.05
N ALA A 228 18.78 15.21 5.04
CA ALA A 228 18.97 16.45 5.77
C ALA A 228 20.20 16.38 6.67
N ASN A 229 20.96 17.48 6.72
CA ASN A 229 21.95 17.67 7.78
C ASN A 229 21.27 18.06 9.10
N ALA A 230 22.02 17.98 10.21
CA ALA A 230 21.52 18.28 11.55
C ALA A 230 20.85 19.67 11.67
N SER A 231 21.35 20.69 10.96
CA SER A 231 20.72 22.02 10.96
C SER A 231 19.32 22.02 10.36
N THR A 232 19.14 21.29 9.26
CA THR A 232 17.84 21.18 8.60
C THR A 232 16.89 20.30 9.41
N TRP A 233 17.40 19.22 10.00
CA TRP A 233 16.63 18.34 10.88
C TRP A 233 16.12 19.09 12.12
N ASN A 234 16.97 19.88 12.79
CA ASN A 234 16.58 20.68 13.96
C ASN A 234 15.47 21.69 13.63
N LYS A 235 15.48 22.32 12.45
CA LYS A 235 14.38 23.22 12.02
C LYS A 235 13.03 22.50 11.90
N VAL A 236 13.04 21.23 11.51
CA VAL A 236 11.82 20.41 11.42
C VAL A 236 11.37 19.96 12.80
N LEU A 237 12.31 19.67 13.71
CA LEU A 237 12.01 19.44 15.12
C LEU A 237 11.37 20.67 15.77
N ASP A 238 11.93 21.86 15.58
CA ASP A 238 11.37 23.12 16.09
C ASP A 238 9.93 23.31 15.60
N LYS A 239 9.68 23.00 14.32
CA LYS A 239 8.33 23.03 13.73
C LYS A 239 7.38 22.06 14.42
N TYR A 240 7.82 20.85 14.78
CA TYR A 240 7.01 19.94 15.58
C TYR A 240 6.71 20.51 16.96
N ILE A 241 7.69 21.10 17.64
CA ILE A 241 7.50 21.70 18.96
C ILE A 241 6.46 22.84 18.91
N GLU A 242 6.39 23.57 17.80
CA GLU A 242 5.40 24.63 17.58
C GLU A 242 4.01 24.11 17.21
N GLU A 243 3.91 23.10 16.34
CA GLU A 243 2.65 22.66 15.73
C GLU A 243 2.03 21.40 16.40
N GLU A 244 2.83 20.63 17.14
CA GLU A 244 2.51 19.31 17.70
C GLU A 244 1.90 18.30 16.70
N GLU A 245 2.21 18.45 15.41
CA GLU A 245 1.71 17.57 14.36
C GLU A 245 2.42 16.21 14.36
N VAL A 246 1.67 15.14 14.65
CA VAL A 246 2.20 13.78 14.81
C VAL A 246 2.91 13.25 13.56
N ASP A 247 2.49 13.67 12.37
CA ASP A 247 3.15 13.26 11.11
C ASP A 247 4.60 13.77 11.03
N ILE A 248 4.94 14.87 11.69
CA ILE A 248 6.31 15.41 11.73
C ILE A 248 7.22 14.53 12.60
N LEU A 249 6.71 13.99 13.73
CA LEU A 249 7.46 13.05 14.56
C LEU A 249 7.88 11.81 13.78
N GLU A 250 6.95 11.25 13.01
CA GLU A 250 7.24 10.11 12.16
C GLU A 250 8.29 10.48 11.10
N CYS A 251 8.16 11.64 10.44
CA CYS A 251 9.12 12.08 9.42
C CYS A 251 10.53 12.33 9.96
N LEU A 252 10.69 12.79 11.20
CA LEU A 252 12.02 13.01 11.80
C LEU A 252 12.83 11.71 11.89
N ALA A 253 12.15 10.56 12.00
CA ALA A 253 12.77 9.23 11.98
C ALA A 253 13.25 8.79 10.58
N TYR A 254 12.96 9.52 9.50
CA TYR A 254 13.36 9.14 8.14
C TYR A 254 14.83 9.48 7.82
N SER A 255 15.55 10.20 8.67
CA SER A 255 16.96 10.57 8.43
C SER A 255 17.83 9.34 8.19
N GLU A 256 18.62 9.33 7.12
CA GLU A 256 19.58 8.25 6.81
C GLU A 256 20.89 8.41 7.60
N ASP A 257 21.10 9.56 8.25
CA ASP A 257 22.25 9.81 9.12
C ASP A 257 22.03 9.17 10.51
N PRO A 258 22.83 8.16 10.89
CA PRO A 258 22.66 7.45 12.16
C PRO A 258 22.92 8.33 13.38
N ASP A 259 23.78 9.35 13.30
CA ASP A 259 24.05 10.25 14.41
C ASP A 259 22.83 11.12 14.72
N ILE A 260 22.10 11.55 13.69
CA ILE A 260 20.82 12.26 13.84
C ILE A 260 19.78 11.36 14.51
N ILE A 261 19.67 10.11 14.08
CA ILE A 261 18.71 9.14 14.66
C ILE A 261 19.03 8.84 16.12
N ILE A 262 20.31 8.64 16.46
CA ILE A 262 20.77 8.44 17.84
C ILE A 262 20.46 9.68 18.69
N ASN A 263 20.73 10.89 18.16
CA ASN A 263 20.36 12.14 18.84
C ASN A 263 18.84 12.24 19.04
N TYR A 264 18.04 11.84 18.05
CA TYR A 264 16.59 11.88 18.15
C TYR A 264 16.05 10.96 19.25
N LEU A 265 16.59 9.74 19.37
CA LEU A 265 16.28 8.85 20.50
C LEU A 265 16.70 9.47 21.83
N ASN A 266 17.91 10.03 21.92
CA ASN A 266 18.40 10.67 23.15
C ASN A 266 17.45 11.76 23.64
N ILE A 267 17.09 12.72 22.78
CA ILE A 267 16.23 13.83 23.18
C ILE A 267 14.81 13.36 23.53
N SER A 268 14.28 12.37 22.79
CA SER A 268 12.95 11.78 23.04
C SER A 268 12.88 11.03 24.38
N LEU A 269 13.99 10.42 24.82
CA LEU A 269 14.08 9.68 26.08
C LEU A 269 14.53 10.54 27.28
N SER A 270 15.13 11.72 27.05
CA SER A 270 15.58 12.63 28.12
C SER A 270 14.43 13.42 28.75
N ASN A 271 13.40 13.73 27.96
CA ASN A 271 12.30 14.63 28.31
C ASN A 271 12.74 16.07 28.66
N ASP A 272 13.99 16.47 28.33
CA ASP A 272 14.51 17.81 28.58
C ASP A 272 14.22 18.77 27.43
N THR A 273 14.53 18.35 26.20
CA THR A 273 14.38 19.16 24.98
C THR A 273 13.08 18.88 24.24
N LEU A 274 12.57 17.65 24.34
CA LEU A 274 11.38 17.18 23.64
C LEU A 274 10.48 16.42 24.61
N THR A 275 9.33 16.99 24.93
CA THR A 275 8.35 16.36 25.82
C THR A 275 7.34 15.57 25.01
N LEU A 276 7.34 14.24 25.15
CA LEU A 276 6.43 13.35 24.42
C LEU A 276 5.53 12.59 25.38
N ASN A 277 4.25 12.43 25.02
CA ASN A 277 3.37 11.49 25.70
C ASN A 277 3.67 10.04 25.27
N GLY A 278 3.09 9.06 25.97
CA GLY A 278 3.35 7.64 25.71
C GLY A 278 3.08 7.19 24.26
N ASN A 279 2.04 7.74 23.61
CA ASN A 279 1.73 7.41 22.22
C ASN A 279 2.75 8.02 21.24
N GLN A 280 3.13 9.28 21.44
CA GLN A 280 4.14 9.95 20.62
C GLN A 280 5.49 9.27 20.73
N LEU A 281 5.88 8.92 21.95
CA LEU A 281 7.14 8.23 22.22
C LEU A 281 7.16 6.82 21.61
N PHE A 282 6.02 6.12 21.64
CA PHE A 282 5.83 4.85 20.93
C PHE A 282 6.00 5.02 19.41
N ILE A 283 5.43 6.07 18.81
CA ILE A 283 5.57 6.35 17.36
C ILE A 283 7.04 6.55 16.99
N VAL A 284 7.76 7.38 17.75
CA VAL A 284 9.19 7.64 17.50
C VAL A 284 9.99 6.36 17.59
N TYR A 285 9.82 5.61 18.68
CA TYR A 285 10.55 4.37 18.89
C TYR A 285 10.26 3.33 17.81
N TYR A 286 8.98 3.08 17.52
CA TYR A 286 8.57 2.09 16.53
C TYR A 286 9.04 2.45 15.12
N SER A 287 9.01 3.74 14.76
CA SER A 287 9.51 4.21 13.46
C SER A 287 11.01 3.99 13.33
N ILE A 288 11.79 4.34 14.36
CA ILE A 288 13.24 4.18 14.36
C ILE A 288 13.65 2.71 14.33
N LEU A 289 12.96 1.85 15.09
CA LEU A 289 13.18 0.41 15.03
C LEU A 289 13.02 -0.15 13.61
N ASN A 290 11.87 0.11 12.99
CA ASN A 290 11.56 -0.44 11.67
C ASN A 290 12.49 0.08 10.57
N MET A 291 13.02 1.30 10.71
CA MET A 291 13.83 1.95 9.68
C MET A 291 15.33 1.74 9.88
N HIS A 292 15.80 1.62 11.12
CA HIS A 292 17.22 1.79 11.44
C HIS A 292 17.81 0.68 12.32
N ALA A 293 17.03 -0.31 12.77
CA ALA A 293 17.59 -1.41 13.55
C ALA A 293 18.65 -2.23 12.80
N ASP A 294 18.66 -2.19 11.46
CA ASP A 294 19.68 -2.82 10.60
C ASP A 294 20.90 -1.91 10.33
N ASN A 295 21.00 -0.76 11.00
CA ASN A 295 22.22 0.06 11.06
C ASN A 295 23.02 -0.27 12.33
N GLU A 296 24.31 -0.57 12.20
CA GLU A 296 25.14 -1.05 13.32
C GLU A 296 25.19 -0.06 14.51
N LEU A 297 25.38 1.23 14.24
CA LEU A 297 25.50 2.26 15.29
C LEU A 297 24.16 2.43 16.02
N VAL A 298 23.06 2.44 15.27
CA VAL A 298 21.72 2.60 15.85
C VAL A 298 21.35 1.35 16.64
N LEU A 299 21.66 0.14 16.16
CA LEU A 299 21.43 -1.09 16.90
C LEU A 299 22.18 -1.10 18.24
N ASP A 300 23.45 -0.69 18.25
CA ASP A 300 24.23 -0.63 19.49
C ASP A 300 23.57 0.30 20.51
N TYR A 301 23.19 1.49 20.06
CA TYR A 301 22.51 2.44 20.92
C TYR A 301 21.17 1.89 21.45
N LEU A 302 20.37 1.23 20.60
CA LEU A 302 19.09 0.62 20.98
C LEU A 302 19.28 -0.47 22.05
N LEU A 303 20.29 -1.33 21.89
CA LEU A 303 20.59 -2.40 22.85
C LEU A 303 21.08 -1.81 24.19
N GLU A 304 22.03 -0.87 24.15
CA GLU A 304 22.57 -0.22 25.35
C GLU A 304 21.50 0.54 26.15
N ASN A 305 20.50 1.09 25.46
CA ASN A 305 19.42 1.88 26.07
C ASN A 305 18.09 1.13 26.20
N ILE A 306 18.05 -0.18 25.95
CA ILE A 306 16.82 -0.98 25.87
C ILE A 306 15.92 -0.86 27.12
N LYS A 307 16.52 -0.70 28.31
CA LYS A 307 15.78 -0.51 29.57
C LYS A 307 15.12 0.86 29.68
N ARG A 308 15.75 1.91 29.14
CA ARG A 308 15.19 3.27 29.09
C ARG A 308 14.06 3.34 28.08
N ILE A 309 14.27 2.69 26.94
CA ILE A 309 13.31 2.52 25.86
C ILE A 309 12.06 1.77 26.30
N ALA A 310 12.18 0.80 27.20
CA ALA A 310 11.02 0.12 27.78
C ALA A 310 10.20 1.02 28.73
N PHE A 311 10.53 2.30 28.87
CA PHE A 311 9.81 3.29 29.68
C PHE A 311 9.65 2.87 31.16
N GLY A 312 10.65 2.18 31.70
CA GLY A 312 10.61 1.63 33.05
C GLY A 312 9.77 0.36 33.19
N HIS A 313 9.12 -0.12 32.13
CA HIS A 313 8.55 -1.46 32.08
C HIS A 313 9.65 -2.52 31.95
N PRO A 314 9.39 -3.77 32.40
CA PRO A 314 10.27 -4.89 32.10
C PRO A 314 10.45 -5.04 30.59
N VAL A 315 11.69 -5.25 30.14
CA VAL A 315 11.97 -5.58 28.74
C VAL A 315 11.31 -6.93 28.43
N THR A 316 10.33 -6.93 27.52
CA THR A 316 9.56 -8.12 27.14
C THR A 316 10.11 -8.77 25.89
N GLU A 317 9.74 -10.02 25.64
CA GLU A 317 10.10 -10.74 24.41
C GLU A 317 9.65 -9.96 23.16
N ASP A 318 8.51 -9.27 23.21
CA ASP A 318 8.03 -8.40 22.13
C ASP A 318 9.01 -7.27 21.80
N THR A 319 9.75 -6.77 22.80
CA THR A 319 10.78 -5.73 22.59
C THR A 319 11.89 -6.26 21.70
N PHE A 320 12.38 -7.47 21.98
CA PHE A 320 13.37 -8.14 21.14
C PHE A 320 12.78 -8.55 19.79
N ASN A 321 11.50 -8.94 19.74
CA ASN A 321 10.86 -9.36 18.50
C ASN A 321 10.85 -8.23 17.48
N ASN A 322 10.46 -7.03 17.91
CA ASN A 322 10.42 -5.85 17.04
C ASN A 322 11.81 -5.45 16.50
N ILE A 323 12.87 -5.63 17.31
CA ILE A 323 14.25 -5.39 16.85
C ILE A 323 14.65 -6.49 15.85
N ILE A 324 14.48 -7.76 16.21
CA ILE A 324 14.92 -8.92 15.42
C ILE A 324 14.21 -8.97 14.05
N THR A 325 12.92 -8.65 13.98
CA THR A 325 12.16 -8.63 12.72
C THR A 325 12.63 -7.53 11.76
N SER A 326 13.27 -6.48 12.29
CA SER A 326 13.77 -5.33 11.55
C SER A 326 15.24 -5.46 11.13
N VAL A 327 15.95 -6.48 11.61
CA VAL A 327 17.35 -6.76 11.25
C VAL A 327 17.41 -7.79 10.11
N HIS A 328 18.31 -7.54 9.14
CA HIS A 328 18.52 -8.35 7.94
C HIS A 328 19.94 -8.92 7.85
N SER A 329 20.89 -8.47 8.67
CA SER A 329 22.24 -9.02 8.75
C SER A 329 22.39 -10.13 9.80
N ASN A 330 23.00 -11.27 9.41
CA ASN A 330 23.32 -12.35 10.34
C ASN A 330 24.28 -11.91 11.45
N ASP A 331 25.25 -11.05 11.14
CA ASP A 331 26.23 -10.54 12.11
C ASP A 331 25.55 -9.65 13.17
N MET A 332 24.59 -8.84 12.74
CA MET A 332 23.80 -7.99 13.64
C MET A 332 22.86 -8.83 14.52
N LEU A 333 22.25 -9.89 13.97
CA LEU A 333 21.48 -10.85 14.76
C LEU A 333 22.34 -11.54 15.83
N ASP A 334 23.59 -11.89 15.50
CA ASP A 334 24.52 -12.46 16.47
C ASP A 334 24.92 -11.46 17.57
N LYS A 335 24.98 -10.17 17.23
CA LYS A 335 25.17 -9.07 18.20
C LYS A 335 24.04 -9.02 19.22
N ILE A 336 22.79 -9.12 18.77
CA ILE A 336 21.61 -9.21 19.65
C ILE A 336 21.69 -10.44 20.55
N SER A 337 22.06 -11.59 20.00
CA SER A 337 22.24 -12.83 20.77
C SER A 337 23.26 -12.67 21.90
N LYS A 338 24.41 -12.07 21.60
CA LYS A 338 25.49 -11.81 22.56
C LYS A 338 25.05 -10.82 23.65
N PHE A 339 24.31 -9.79 23.27
CA PHE A 339 23.74 -8.83 24.21
C PHE A 339 22.76 -9.51 25.17
N ALA A 340 21.84 -10.33 24.65
CA ALA A 340 20.86 -11.06 25.44
C ALA A 340 21.54 -11.99 26.46
N LYS A 341 22.56 -12.73 26.04
CA LYS A 341 23.38 -13.61 26.89
C LYS A 341 24.04 -12.89 28.06
N THR A 342 24.45 -11.64 27.85
CA THR A 342 25.21 -10.87 28.86
C THR A 342 24.27 -10.18 29.86
N ASN A 343 23.05 -9.85 29.45
CA ASN A 343 22.18 -8.94 30.20
C ASN A 343 20.91 -9.58 30.78
N PHE A 344 20.58 -10.82 30.36
CA PHE A 344 19.35 -11.50 30.76
C PHE A 344 19.64 -12.92 31.28
N ASN A 345 18.67 -13.52 31.97
CA ASN A 345 18.79 -14.87 32.49
C ASN A 345 18.70 -15.92 31.37
N ASP A 346 19.13 -17.16 31.66
CA ASP A 346 19.20 -18.26 30.68
C ASP A 346 17.86 -18.57 29.99
N MET A 347 16.75 -18.44 30.71
CA MET A 347 15.41 -18.70 30.15
C MET A 347 15.06 -17.66 29.08
N TYR A 348 15.28 -16.39 29.40
CA TYR A 348 14.99 -15.27 28.50
C TYR A 348 15.97 -15.22 27.32
N GLU A 349 17.26 -15.49 27.57
CA GLU A 349 18.27 -15.65 26.53
C GLU A 349 17.86 -16.72 25.50
N LYS A 350 17.33 -17.85 25.97
CA LYS A 350 16.88 -18.94 25.11
C LYS A 350 15.77 -18.50 24.15
N HIS A 351 14.76 -17.79 24.65
CA HIS A 351 13.66 -17.30 23.80
C HIS A 351 14.15 -16.33 22.72
N VAL A 352 15.04 -15.40 23.08
CA VAL A 352 15.65 -14.47 22.11
C VAL A 352 16.45 -15.23 21.04
N LYS A 353 17.19 -16.28 21.42
CA LYS A 353 17.91 -17.14 20.46
C LYS A 353 16.96 -17.87 19.52
N ASP A 354 15.84 -18.40 20.01
CA ASP A 354 14.87 -19.10 19.18
C ASP A 354 14.27 -18.17 18.12
N MET A 355 13.96 -16.92 18.50
CA MET A 355 13.50 -15.88 17.57
C MET A 355 14.55 -15.50 16.52
N ILE A 356 15.82 -15.39 16.93
CA ILE A 356 16.94 -15.13 16.00
C ILE A 356 17.07 -16.27 15.00
N ASN A 357 16.97 -17.53 15.44
CA ASN A 357 17.08 -18.69 14.56
C ASN A 357 15.94 -18.74 13.53
N ASP A 358 14.71 -18.45 13.94
CA ASP A 358 13.57 -18.31 13.03
C ASP A 358 13.81 -17.19 12.00
N ARG A 359 14.31 -16.03 12.44
CA ARG A 359 14.65 -14.92 11.55
C ARG A 359 15.74 -15.29 10.54
N LYS A 360 16.83 -15.93 10.98
CA LYS A 360 17.93 -16.39 10.10
C LYS A 360 17.42 -17.36 9.03
N SER A 361 16.55 -18.30 9.42
CA SER A 361 15.91 -19.25 8.50
C SER A 361 15.07 -18.53 7.42
N LYS A 362 14.27 -17.53 7.81
CA LYS A 362 13.49 -16.71 6.88
C LYS A 362 14.37 -15.92 5.91
N LEU A 363 15.50 -15.38 6.38
CA LEU A 363 16.44 -14.66 5.52
C LEU A 363 17.12 -15.60 4.50
N SER A 364 17.53 -16.81 4.90
CA SER A 364 18.14 -17.77 3.97
C SER A 364 17.17 -18.22 2.86
N ASN A 365 15.88 -18.36 3.19
CA ASN A 365 14.88 -18.80 2.21
C ASN A 365 14.54 -17.69 1.18
N LYS A 366 14.66 -16.42 1.56
CA LYS A 366 14.30 -15.28 0.69
C LYS A 366 15.36 -14.94 -0.36
N PHE A 367 16.64 -15.23 -0.10
CA PHE A 367 17.75 -14.92 -1.04
C PHE A 367 18.14 -16.07 -1.97
N GLY A 368 17.90 -17.33 -1.56
CA GLY A 368 18.25 -18.51 -2.37
C GLY A 368 17.43 -18.63 -3.67
N SER A 369 16.18 -18.18 -3.67
CA SER A 369 15.26 -18.28 -4.82
C SER A 369 15.51 -17.22 -5.90
N LEU A 370 15.94 -16.00 -5.53
CA LEU A 370 16.09 -14.88 -6.45
C LEU A 370 17.37 -14.96 -7.32
N TRP A 371 18.45 -15.56 -6.80
CA TRP A 371 19.73 -15.65 -7.53
C TRP A 371 19.88 -16.88 -8.43
N GLN A 372 19.23 -18.01 -8.10
CA GLN A 372 19.27 -19.19 -8.97
C GLN A 372 18.54 -18.94 -10.30
N ASN A 373 17.42 -18.23 -10.28
CA ASN A 373 16.64 -17.92 -11.48
C ASN A 373 17.36 -16.95 -12.44
N GLN A 374 18.23 -16.06 -11.96
CA GLN A 374 18.98 -15.12 -12.82
C GLN A 374 20.23 -15.72 -13.48
N LEU A 375 20.76 -16.84 -12.97
CA LEU A 375 21.91 -17.52 -13.57
C LEU A 375 21.50 -18.56 -14.62
N GLU A 376 20.30 -19.14 -14.50
CA GLU A 376 19.76 -20.05 -15.51
C GLU A 376 19.30 -19.31 -16.78
N ASP A 377 18.81 -18.06 -16.66
CA ASP A 377 18.34 -17.26 -17.80
C ASP A 377 19.46 -16.57 -18.60
N LYS A 378 20.70 -16.57 -18.10
CA LYS A 378 21.90 -16.15 -18.86
C LYS A 378 22.65 -17.32 -19.50
N GLY A 379 22.11 -18.54 -19.37
CA GLY A 379 22.71 -19.78 -19.86
C GLY A 379 21.98 -20.45 -21.04
N ARG A 380 21.08 -19.76 -21.75
CA ARG A 380 20.42 -20.26 -22.96
C ARG A 380 20.52 -19.32 -24.15
#